data_AF-A0A357EY54-F1
#
_entry.id   AF-A0A357EY54-F1
#
_cell.length_a   1.000
_cell.length_b   1.000
_cell.length_c   1.000
_cell.angle_alpha   90.00
_cell.angle_beta   90.00
_cell.angle_gamma   90.00
#
_symmetry.space_group_name_H-M   'P 1'
#
loop_
_entity.id
_entity.type
_entity.pdbx_description
1 polymer ?
#
loop_
_entity_poly.entity_id
_entity_poly.type
_entity_poly.pdbx_seq_one_letter_code
_entity_poly.pdbx_strand_id
1 'polypeptide(L)'
;MSVLDKVRRWIDGESAELVLEEAARDAQVKPRSRSEEFIVKIARAIEGVMQEEMVPLPQGTAMIPTEYIIFLNSEDDREWQGVKRKGLEQGLYHILAERAREIAGKRKLETKSFVIELRIDGTLEKGEIRVQHGWEDSSSGKTGVLARPKPLSAEKTGTKPPYQAPDKGAATRYPPTRRESPVFTGGSTSPNLMPKTMPQASIQQAEPLGEEAEVLTNVRTRIRELYKLEIWANGIRQNLVPIFNKELTIGRGSKSKPVDLPLSGDPEISRRHLVLFTDGMGNFWAVNEGKNPAMVENYELPIGQRVPLQPGTSIIICSYVLRIKTS
;
A
#
# COMPACT_ATOMS: atom_id res chain seq x y z
N MET A 1 22.13 -31.28 -2.99
CA MET A 1 22.35 -30.26 -1.94
C MET A 1 21.86 -28.92 -2.47
N SER A 2 20.62 -28.59 -2.16
CA SER A 2 19.98 -27.35 -2.63
C SER A 2 20.57 -26.16 -1.87
N VAL A 3 20.60 -24.98 -2.50
CA VAL A 3 20.99 -23.72 -1.83
C VAL A 3 20.12 -23.47 -0.58
N LEU A 4 18.89 -23.98 -0.60
CA LEU A 4 17.93 -23.96 0.51
C LEU A 4 18.40 -24.80 1.72
N ASP A 5 19.04 -25.96 1.52
CA ASP A 5 19.56 -26.80 2.61
C ASP A 5 20.72 -26.14 3.34
N LYS A 6 21.50 -25.32 2.62
CA LYS A 6 22.60 -24.53 3.17
C LYS A 6 22.11 -23.34 3.99
N VAL A 7 21.05 -22.68 3.54
CA VAL A 7 20.45 -21.54 4.25
C VAL A 7 19.71 -22.03 5.51
N ARG A 8 19.05 -23.20 5.45
CA ARG A 8 18.44 -23.85 6.63
C ARG A 8 19.46 -24.23 7.70
N ARG A 9 20.61 -24.80 7.30
CA ARG A 9 21.75 -25.06 8.22
C ARG A 9 22.41 -23.79 8.76
N TRP A 10 22.19 -22.64 8.13
CA TRP A 10 22.83 -21.37 8.46
C TRP A 10 22.00 -20.50 9.42
N ILE A 11 20.69 -20.73 9.49
CA ILE A 11 19.77 -20.00 10.37
C ILE A 11 19.59 -20.71 11.73
N ASP A 12 19.62 -22.04 11.77
CA ASP A 12 19.09 -22.79 12.93
C ASP A 12 20.08 -23.19 14.03
N GLY A 13 21.38 -22.88 13.96
CA GLY A 13 22.26 -22.99 15.14
C GLY A 13 22.18 -24.30 15.95
N GLU A 14 21.96 -25.43 15.26
CA GLU A 14 21.90 -26.84 15.69
C GLU A 14 20.60 -27.44 16.28
N SER A 15 20.20 -28.56 15.65
CA SER A 15 19.80 -29.78 16.35
C SER A 15 20.45 -30.97 15.66
N ALA A 16 21.72 -31.21 15.99
CA ALA A 16 22.40 -32.47 15.74
C ALA A 16 23.45 -32.67 16.84
N GLU A 17 22.98 -32.94 18.07
CA GLU A 17 23.80 -33.24 19.26
C GLU A 17 24.78 -34.42 19.11
N LEU A 18 24.93 -35.00 17.91
CA LEU A 18 25.93 -36.04 17.60
C LEU A 18 27.02 -35.59 16.60
N VAL A 19 27.05 -34.30 16.20
CA VAL A 19 28.09 -33.73 15.31
C VAL A 19 28.94 -32.66 16.03
N LEU A 20 28.65 -32.40 17.30
CA LEU A 20 29.33 -31.41 18.14
C LEU A 20 30.82 -31.71 18.38
N GLU A 21 31.24 -32.96 18.28
CA GLU A 21 32.64 -33.34 18.52
C GLU A 21 33.52 -33.20 17.26
N GLU A 22 32.96 -33.32 16.06
CA GLU A 22 33.66 -33.11 14.79
C GLU A 22 33.56 -31.67 14.27
N ALA A 23 32.45 -30.96 14.52
CA ALA A 23 32.29 -29.55 14.11
C ALA A 23 33.12 -28.56 14.94
N ALA A 24 33.55 -28.96 16.15
CA ALA A 24 34.43 -28.16 17.00
C ALA A 24 35.87 -28.04 16.46
N ARG A 25 36.28 -28.87 15.50
CA ARG A 25 37.64 -28.83 14.92
C ARG A 25 37.78 -28.13 13.57
N ASP A 26 36.72 -28.01 12.77
CA ASP A 26 36.89 -27.70 11.33
C ASP A 26 36.35 -26.35 10.83
N ALA A 27 35.73 -25.50 11.66
CA ALA A 27 35.16 -24.25 11.15
C ALA A 27 35.23 -23.08 12.14
N GLN A 28 36.43 -22.56 12.36
CA GLN A 28 36.60 -21.13 12.58
C GLN A 28 35.87 -20.38 11.45
N VAL A 29 34.74 -19.81 11.84
CA VAL A 29 33.72 -19.10 11.07
C VAL A 29 34.29 -18.27 9.91
N LYS A 30 33.91 -18.64 8.68
CA LYS A 30 34.18 -17.84 7.47
C LYS A 30 33.55 -16.45 7.65
N PRO A 31 34.31 -15.34 7.49
CA PRO A 31 33.77 -14.00 7.64
C PRO A 31 32.64 -13.78 6.62
N ARG A 32 31.46 -13.37 7.11
CA ARG A 32 30.27 -13.12 6.29
C ARG A 32 30.52 -11.92 5.37
N SER A 33 29.89 -11.90 4.20
CA SER A 33 29.99 -10.74 3.31
C SER A 33 29.12 -9.59 3.82
N ARG A 34 29.54 -8.33 3.58
CA ARG A 34 28.79 -7.12 3.99
C ARG A 34 27.34 -7.12 3.50
N SER A 35 27.07 -7.70 2.34
CA SER A 35 25.71 -7.80 1.79
C SER A 35 24.84 -8.83 2.52
N GLU A 36 25.41 -9.96 2.96
CA GLU A 36 24.68 -10.96 3.74
C GLU A 36 24.33 -10.44 5.14
N GLU A 37 25.25 -9.72 5.78
CA GLU A 37 25.00 -9.08 7.07
C GLU A 37 23.85 -8.07 6.98
N PHE A 38 23.79 -7.33 5.87
CA PHE A 38 22.72 -6.37 5.61
C PHE A 38 21.35 -7.06 5.43
N ILE A 39 21.28 -8.15 4.66
CA ILE A 39 20.05 -8.94 4.49
C ILE A 39 19.57 -9.48 5.84
N VAL A 40 20.49 -10.04 6.63
CA VAL A 40 20.17 -10.57 7.96
C VAL A 40 19.67 -9.47 8.89
N LYS A 41 20.25 -8.27 8.82
CA LYS A 41 19.80 -7.11 9.59
C LYS A 41 18.36 -6.73 9.25
N ILE A 42 18.01 -6.66 7.97
CA ILE A 42 16.64 -6.40 7.52
C ILE A 42 15.69 -7.50 8.01
N ALA A 43 16.04 -8.77 7.79
CA ALA A 43 15.20 -9.89 8.17
C ALA A 43 14.90 -9.89 9.68
N ARG A 44 15.91 -9.62 10.52
CA ARG A 44 15.73 -9.50 11.97
C ARG A 44 14.86 -8.31 12.38
N ALA A 45 15.00 -7.17 11.70
CA ALA A 45 14.16 -6.01 11.98
C ALA A 45 12.69 -6.29 11.66
N ILE A 46 12.41 -6.96 10.53
CA ILE A 46 11.05 -7.35 10.15
C ILE A 46 10.52 -8.44 11.08
N GLU A 47 11.35 -9.41 11.46
CA GLU A 47 10.97 -10.45 12.43
C GLU A 47 10.56 -9.84 13.78
N GLY A 48 11.29 -8.84 14.27
CA GLY A 48 10.91 -8.11 15.48
C GLY A 48 9.52 -7.48 15.37
N VAL A 49 9.26 -6.78 14.26
CA VAL A 49 7.94 -6.18 13.99
C VAL A 49 6.86 -7.25 13.84
N MET A 50 7.17 -8.39 13.19
CA MET A 50 6.25 -9.52 13.05
C MET A 50 5.83 -10.09 14.40
N GLN A 51 6.76 -10.25 15.33
CA GLN A 51 6.48 -10.81 16.65
C GLN A 51 5.73 -9.82 17.55
N GLU A 52 6.11 -8.55 17.51
CA GLU A 52 5.47 -7.48 18.28
C GLU A 52 4.02 -7.26 17.86
N GLU A 53 3.78 -7.27 16.55
CA GLU A 53 2.45 -7.07 15.97
C GLU A 53 1.67 -8.38 15.80
N MET A 54 2.21 -9.54 16.17
CA MET A 54 1.48 -10.79 16.02
C MET A 54 0.25 -10.82 16.95
N VAL A 55 -0.93 -10.94 16.35
CA VAL A 55 -2.18 -11.06 17.10
C VAL A 55 -2.66 -12.51 17.07
N PRO A 56 -2.61 -13.24 18.20
CA PRO A 56 -3.21 -14.56 18.30
C PRO A 56 -4.73 -14.43 18.43
N LEU A 57 -5.46 -15.15 17.58
CA LEU A 57 -6.92 -15.22 17.62
C LEU A 57 -7.38 -16.40 18.48
N PRO A 58 -8.57 -16.30 19.12
CA PRO A 58 -9.13 -17.36 19.96
C PRO A 58 -9.46 -18.65 19.18
N GLN A 59 -9.56 -18.56 17.84
CA GLN A 59 -9.78 -19.70 16.95
C GLN A 59 -8.51 -20.54 16.71
N GLY A 60 -7.39 -20.24 17.38
CA GLY A 60 -6.12 -20.93 17.20
C GLY A 60 -5.36 -20.52 15.94
N THR A 61 -5.78 -19.44 15.28
CA THR A 61 -5.07 -18.79 14.17
C THR A 61 -4.21 -17.64 14.69
N ALA A 62 -3.20 -17.25 13.92
CA ALA A 62 -2.39 -16.06 14.18
C ALA A 62 -2.44 -15.12 12.97
N MET A 63 -2.60 -13.84 13.25
CA MET A 63 -2.59 -12.75 12.28
C MET A 63 -1.27 -11.99 12.40
N ILE A 64 -0.66 -11.71 11.26
CA ILE A 64 0.55 -10.89 11.15
C ILE A 64 0.31 -9.78 10.12
N PRO A 65 1.05 -8.65 10.20
CA PRO A 65 0.96 -7.59 9.19
C PRO A 65 1.16 -8.11 7.76
N THR A 66 0.47 -7.46 6.82
CA THR A 66 0.45 -7.83 5.40
C THR A 66 1.42 -6.99 4.57
N GLU A 67 1.87 -5.86 5.07
CA GLU A 67 2.79 -4.95 4.38
C GLU A 67 3.98 -4.59 5.27
N TYR A 68 5.18 -4.59 4.69
CA TYR A 68 6.41 -4.13 5.34
C TYR A 68 7.13 -3.12 4.45
N ILE A 69 7.24 -1.88 4.92
CA ILE A 69 7.96 -0.80 4.25
C ILE A 69 9.32 -0.63 4.93
N ILE A 70 10.38 -0.96 4.21
CA ILE A 70 11.76 -0.89 4.68
C ILE A 70 12.36 0.42 4.18
N PHE A 71 12.67 1.31 5.11
CA PHE A 71 13.38 2.55 4.82
C PHE A 71 14.88 2.33 4.94
N LEU A 72 15.59 2.64 3.86
CA LEU A 72 17.03 2.59 3.73
C LEU A 72 17.60 3.99 3.58
N ASN A 73 18.83 4.20 4.04
CA ASN A 73 19.59 5.39 3.68
C ASN A 73 19.87 5.40 2.16
N SER A 74 19.95 6.60 1.60
CA SER A 74 20.38 6.89 0.23
C SER A 74 21.67 6.20 -0.22
N GLU A 75 22.67 6.05 0.65
CA GLU A 75 23.93 5.36 0.30
C GLU A 75 23.75 3.85 0.13
N ASP A 76 23.00 3.23 1.03
CA ASP A 76 22.73 1.79 0.98
C ASP A 76 21.77 1.47 -0.16
N ASP A 77 20.76 2.32 -0.40
CA ASP A 77 19.87 2.18 -1.55
C ASP A 77 20.64 2.12 -2.87
N ARG A 78 21.69 2.95 -3.02
CA ARG A 78 22.56 2.96 -4.21
C ARG A 78 23.25 1.61 -4.43
N GLU A 79 23.58 0.87 -3.37
CA GLU A 79 24.15 -0.48 -3.46
C GLU A 79 23.09 -1.53 -3.87
N TRP A 80 21.80 -1.24 -3.59
CA TRP A 80 20.65 -2.14 -3.78
C TRP A 80 19.68 -1.67 -4.87
N GLN A 81 20.18 -1.23 -6.02
CA GLN A 81 19.36 -0.85 -7.19
C GLN A 81 19.27 -1.94 -8.26
N GLY A 82 18.23 -1.86 -9.09
CA GLY A 82 18.05 -2.71 -10.26
C GLY A 82 17.88 -4.20 -9.91
N VAL A 83 18.72 -5.06 -10.49
CA VAL A 83 18.64 -6.52 -10.30
C VAL A 83 18.90 -6.92 -8.84
N LYS A 84 19.80 -6.22 -8.14
CA LYS A 84 20.09 -6.48 -6.73
C LYS A 84 18.88 -6.19 -5.85
N ARG A 85 18.09 -5.16 -6.18
CA ARG A 85 16.83 -4.88 -5.46
C ARG A 85 15.85 -6.03 -5.59
N LYS A 86 15.60 -6.47 -6.82
CA LYS A 86 14.67 -7.58 -7.10
C LYS A 86 15.12 -8.87 -6.42
N GLY A 87 16.42 -9.16 -6.45
CA GLY A 87 16.99 -10.33 -5.76
C GLY A 87 16.86 -10.23 -4.23
N LEU A 88 17.05 -9.03 -3.67
CA LEU A 88 16.85 -8.76 -2.25
C LEU A 88 15.38 -8.93 -1.83
N GLU A 89 14.45 -8.32 -2.56
CA GLU A 89 13.01 -8.44 -2.33
C GLU A 89 12.56 -9.90 -2.39
N GLN A 90 12.97 -10.63 -3.43
CA GLN A 90 12.66 -12.04 -3.57
C GLN A 90 13.29 -12.88 -2.45
N GLY A 91 14.54 -12.62 -2.09
CA GLY A 91 15.23 -13.32 -0.99
C GLY A 91 14.54 -13.11 0.35
N LEU A 92 14.22 -11.85 0.67
CA LEU A 92 13.51 -11.48 1.90
C LEU A 92 12.11 -12.11 1.93
N TYR A 93 11.40 -12.14 0.81
CA TYR A 93 10.09 -12.79 0.73
C TYR A 93 10.13 -14.26 1.16
N HIS A 94 11.12 -15.02 0.68
CA HIS A 94 11.25 -16.44 1.04
C HIS A 94 11.60 -16.60 2.52
N ILE A 95 12.57 -15.84 3.02
CA ILE A 95 13.02 -15.91 4.43
C ILE A 95 11.86 -15.59 5.37
N LEU A 96 11.11 -14.51 5.09
CA LEU A 96 10.00 -14.09 5.92
C LEU A 96 8.83 -15.06 5.88
N ALA A 97 8.58 -15.73 4.74
CA ALA A 97 7.50 -16.70 4.62
C ALA A 97 7.78 -17.96 5.47
N GLU A 98 9.04 -18.39 5.55
CA GLU A 98 9.46 -19.46 6.46
C GLU A 98 9.36 -19.01 7.91
N ARG A 99 9.87 -17.83 8.24
CA ARG A 99 9.82 -17.28 9.60
C ARG A 99 8.40 -17.07 10.11
N ALA A 100 7.51 -16.54 9.29
CA ALA A 100 6.09 -16.37 9.65
C ALA A 100 5.44 -17.71 10.02
N ARG A 101 5.82 -18.80 9.34
CA ARG A 101 5.34 -20.15 9.65
C ARG A 101 5.94 -20.68 10.96
N GLU A 102 7.21 -20.41 11.22
CA GLU A 102 7.90 -20.78 12.48
C GLU A 102 7.32 -20.04 13.68
N ILE A 103 7.11 -18.72 13.56
CA ILE A 103 6.56 -17.86 14.62
C ILE A 103 5.11 -18.28 14.95
N ALA A 104 4.31 -18.62 13.93
CA ALA A 104 2.98 -19.17 14.14
C ALA A 104 3.03 -20.56 14.81
N GLY A 105 4.10 -21.32 14.60
CA GLY A 105 4.34 -22.62 15.22
C GLY A 105 3.23 -23.62 14.89
N LYS A 106 2.46 -24.02 15.91
CA LYS A 106 1.29 -24.91 15.75
C LYS A 106 0.01 -24.18 15.31
N ARG A 107 0.00 -22.84 15.34
CA ARG A 107 -1.15 -22.02 14.96
C ARG A 107 -1.17 -21.85 13.45
N LYS A 108 -2.37 -21.85 12.87
CA LYS A 108 -2.51 -21.62 11.43
C LYS A 108 -2.39 -20.14 11.14
N LEU A 109 -1.45 -19.77 10.26
CA LEU A 109 -1.32 -18.39 9.79
C LEU A 109 -2.49 -18.07 8.86
N GLU A 110 -3.23 -17.00 9.15
CA GLU A 110 -4.34 -16.54 8.31
C GLU A 110 -3.86 -15.66 7.16
N THR A 111 -2.78 -14.91 7.37
CA THR A 111 -2.12 -14.08 6.35
C THR A 111 -1.54 -14.95 5.23
N LYS A 112 -2.10 -14.86 4.01
CA LYS A 112 -1.69 -15.69 2.86
C LYS A 112 -0.47 -15.16 2.10
N SER A 113 -0.27 -13.85 2.12
CA SER A 113 0.80 -13.16 1.41
C SER A 113 1.10 -11.84 2.08
N PHE A 114 2.35 -11.43 2.05
CA PHE A 114 2.78 -10.10 2.48
C PHE A 114 3.57 -9.39 1.37
N VAL A 115 3.54 -8.07 1.39
CA VAL A 115 4.22 -7.19 0.44
C VAL A 115 5.42 -6.55 1.14
N ILE A 116 6.56 -6.51 0.46
CA ILE A 116 7.78 -5.84 0.93
C ILE A 116 8.06 -4.68 -0.01
N GLU A 117 8.10 -3.45 0.51
CA GLU A 117 8.46 -2.26 -0.24
C GLU A 117 9.75 -1.65 0.31
N LEU A 118 10.72 -1.37 -0.56
CA LEU A 118 11.93 -0.65 -0.18
C LEU A 118 11.78 0.83 -0.52
N ARG A 119 11.92 1.70 0.48
CA ARG A 119 11.89 3.16 0.35
C ARG A 119 13.19 3.79 0.83
N ILE A 120 13.43 5.01 0.39
CA ILE A 120 14.58 5.81 0.77
C ILE A 120 14.14 6.81 1.84
N ASP A 121 14.84 6.84 2.96
CA ASP A 121 14.72 7.87 3.99
C ASP A 121 16.08 8.55 4.16
N GLY A 122 16.18 9.80 3.74
CA GLY A 122 17.41 10.58 3.81
C GLY A 122 17.76 11.07 5.22
N THR A 123 16.90 10.80 6.22
CA THR A 123 17.16 11.13 7.62
C THR A 123 17.86 9.99 8.39
N LEU A 124 17.97 8.80 7.78
CA LEU A 124 18.62 7.63 8.37
C LEU A 124 20.14 7.66 8.17
N GLU A 125 20.88 7.21 9.19
CA GLU A 125 22.33 7.02 9.07
C GLU A 125 22.68 5.82 8.18
N LYS A 126 23.93 5.76 7.71
CA LYS A 126 24.40 4.63 6.90
C LYS A 126 24.35 3.34 7.69
N GLY A 127 23.71 2.32 7.11
CA GLY A 127 23.47 1.03 7.74
C GLY A 127 22.31 1.05 8.72
N GLU A 128 21.65 2.19 8.98
CA GLU A 128 20.43 2.24 9.76
C GLU A 128 19.22 1.85 8.89
N ILE A 129 18.31 1.10 9.49
CA ILE A 129 17.16 0.52 8.80
C ILE A 129 15.95 0.76 9.68
N ARG A 130 14.90 1.33 9.10
CA ARG A 130 13.61 1.48 9.76
C ARG A 130 12.58 0.65 9.02
N VAL A 131 11.83 -0.15 9.76
CA VAL A 131 10.74 -0.96 9.21
C VAL A 131 9.43 -0.40 9.71
N GLN A 132 8.52 -0.10 8.80
CA GLN A 132 7.11 0.17 9.10
C GLN A 132 6.28 -1.01 8.63
N HIS A 133 5.15 -1.25 9.28
CA HIS A 133 4.21 -2.31 8.92
C HIS A 133 2.83 -1.75 8.61
N GLY A 134 2.08 -2.49 7.79
CA GLY A 134 0.69 -2.24 7.47
C GLY A 134 -0.14 -3.51 7.62
N TRP A 135 -1.36 -3.36 8.14
CA TRP A 135 -2.33 -4.45 8.24
C TRP A 135 -3.24 -4.52 7.01
N GLU A 136 -3.44 -3.40 6.33
CA GLU A 136 -4.10 -3.33 5.03
C GLU A 136 -3.07 -3.25 3.89
N ASP A 137 -3.43 -3.85 2.76
CA ASP A 137 -2.72 -3.63 1.51
C ASP A 137 -2.90 -2.16 1.10
N SER A 138 -1.82 -1.38 1.06
CA SER A 138 -1.83 0.01 0.59
C SER A 138 -2.33 0.16 -0.86
N SER A 139 -2.50 -0.93 -1.61
CA SER A 139 -3.21 -0.93 -2.90
C SER A 139 -4.74 -0.99 -2.79
N SER A 140 -5.30 -1.31 -1.62
CA SER A 140 -6.72 -1.61 -1.41
C SER A 140 -7.58 -0.44 -0.89
N GLY A 141 -7.02 0.72 -0.57
CA GLY A 141 -7.80 1.78 0.08
C GLY A 141 -7.24 3.18 -0.06
N LYS A 142 -7.52 3.84 -1.19
CA LYS A 142 -7.54 5.31 -1.21
C LYS A 142 -8.74 5.79 -0.39
N THR A 143 -8.61 5.81 0.93
CA THR A 143 -9.54 6.53 1.80
C THR A 143 -9.34 8.02 1.54
N GLY A 144 -10.16 8.56 0.63
CA GLY A 144 -10.17 9.97 0.32
C GLY A 144 -10.61 10.76 1.54
N VAL A 145 -9.67 11.38 2.24
CA VAL A 145 -9.96 12.42 3.22
C VAL A 145 -10.49 13.63 2.43
N LEU A 146 -11.81 13.78 2.39
CA LEU A 146 -12.46 14.99 1.88
C LEU A 146 -11.98 16.17 2.73
N ALA A 147 -11.16 17.04 2.14
CA ALA A 147 -10.76 18.28 2.76
C ALA A 147 -12.00 19.11 3.11
N ARG A 148 -12.11 19.53 4.37
CA ARG A 148 -13.13 20.45 4.85
C ARG A 148 -13.09 21.73 4.00
N PRO A 149 -14.20 22.16 3.37
CA PRO A 149 -14.19 23.39 2.59
C PRO A 149 -13.92 24.59 3.50
N LYS A 150 -12.90 25.39 3.15
CA LYS A 150 -12.66 26.71 3.73
C LYS A 150 -13.77 27.66 3.26
N PRO A 151 -14.37 28.47 4.14
CA PRO A 151 -15.28 29.52 3.71
C PRO A 151 -14.53 30.56 2.87
N LEU A 152 -15.12 30.89 1.72
CA LEU A 152 -14.68 31.90 0.77
C LEU A 152 -14.65 33.28 1.42
N SER A 153 -13.46 33.87 1.55
CA SER A 153 -13.29 35.31 1.72
C SER A 153 -13.41 35.97 0.35
N ALA A 154 -14.37 36.87 0.21
CA ALA A 154 -14.65 37.61 -1.01
C ALA A 154 -13.43 38.41 -1.50
N GLU A 155 -13.11 38.27 -2.79
CA GLU A 155 -12.20 39.13 -3.53
C GLU A 155 -12.76 40.56 -3.59
N LYS A 156 -11.92 41.55 -3.31
CA LYS A 156 -12.08 42.91 -3.83
C LYS A 156 -10.89 43.25 -4.71
N THR A 157 -11.20 43.36 -5.99
CA THR A 157 -10.44 43.92 -7.10
C THR A 157 -9.73 45.22 -6.73
N GLY A 158 -8.42 45.27 -6.91
CA GLY A 158 -7.61 46.46 -6.81
C GLY A 158 -7.72 47.32 -8.06
N THR A 159 -8.31 48.51 -7.92
CA THR A 159 -8.16 49.61 -8.88
C THR A 159 -7.75 50.84 -8.09
N LYS A 160 -6.59 51.41 -8.42
CA LYS A 160 -6.04 52.63 -7.80
C LYS A 160 -6.89 53.85 -8.18
N PRO A 161 -7.04 54.84 -7.28
CA PRO A 161 -7.24 56.23 -7.68
C PRO A 161 -6.03 57.13 -7.29
N PRO A 162 -5.89 58.30 -7.94
CA PRO A 162 -4.74 59.19 -7.78
C PRO A 162 -4.90 60.20 -6.63
N TYR A 163 -3.77 60.79 -6.29
CA TYR A 163 -3.54 61.89 -5.34
C TYR A 163 -4.43 63.13 -5.57
N GLN A 164 -4.97 63.70 -4.48
CA GLN A 164 -5.18 65.14 -4.30
C GLN A 164 -5.19 65.48 -2.79
N ALA A 165 -4.56 66.60 -2.44
CA ALA A 165 -4.48 67.22 -1.10
C ALA A 165 -5.07 68.65 -1.19
N PRO A 166 -5.01 69.50 -0.14
CA PRO A 166 -5.39 69.40 1.28
C PRO A 166 -6.42 70.51 1.67
N ASP A 167 -7.03 70.49 2.88
CA ASP A 167 -7.00 71.59 3.89
C ASP A 167 -7.97 71.40 5.09
N LYS A 168 -7.49 71.86 6.27
CA LYS A 168 -8.17 72.49 7.44
C LYS A 168 -9.22 71.73 8.28
N GLY A 169 -8.74 71.19 9.42
CA GLY A 169 -8.91 71.78 10.76
C GLY A 169 -10.28 71.71 11.47
N ALA A 170 -10.37 70.90 12.54
CA ALA A 170 -10.93 71.28 13.86
C ALA A 170 -10.69 70.14 14.89
N ALA A 171 -10.42 70.53 16.14
CA ALA A 171 -9.92 69.72 17.25
C ALA A 171 -11.01 68.88 17.97
N THR A 172 -10.61 67.82 18.72
CA THR A 172 -10.77 67.69 20.21
C THR A 172 -10.49 66.25 20.74
N ARG A 173 -9.40 66.12 21.52
CA ARG A 173 -9.10 65.37 22.78
C ARG A 173 -9.81 64.03 23.22
N TYR A 174 -8.98 62.97 23.42
CA TYR A 174 -8.90 61.85 24.45
C TYR A 174 -10.09 60.86 24.70
N PRO A 175 -9.91 59.69 25.41
CA PRO A 175 -8.92 58.59 25.37
C PRO A 175 -9.62 57.16 25.28
N PRO A 176 -8.98 55.98 25.48
CA PRO A 176 -9.52 54.66 25.09
C PRO A 176 -10.28 53.92 26.21
N THR A 177 -11.23 53.05 25.85
CA THR A 177 -11.88 52.14 26.82
C THR A 177 -12.11 50.73 26.27
N ARG A 178 -11.60 49.78 27.06
CA ARG A 178 -11.74 48.32 27.09
C ARG A 178 -13.20 47.86 26.96
N ARG A 179 -13.46 46.77 26.23
CA ARG A 179 -14.73 46.02 26.31
C ARG A 179 -14.52 44.52 26.47
N GLU A 180 -15.46 43.97 27.23
CA GLU A 180 -15.43 42.75 28.03
C GLU A 180 -16.12 41.57 27.32
N SER A 181 -15.86 40.37 27.85
CA SER A 181 -16.53 39.10 27.52
C SER A 181 -17.89 38.98 28.23
N PRO A 182 -18.89 38.27 27.68
CA PRO A 182 -20.16 38.03 28.36
C PRO A 182 -20.17 36.80 29.28
N VAL A 183 -21.00 36.93 30.31
CA VAL A 183 -21.26 36.09 31.48
C VAL A 183 -22.34 35.02 31.19
N PHE A 184 -22.23 33.86 31.86
CA PHE A 184 -23.23 32.78 31.90
C PHE A 184 -23.77 32.63 33.33
N THR A 185 -25.09 32.59 33.48
CA THR A 185 -25.88 32.34 34.71
C THR A 185 -27.01 31.38 34.33
N GLY A 186 -27.49 30.40 35.11
CA GLY A 186 -27.24 29.88 36.46
C GLY A 186 -28.10 28.60 36.63
N GLY A 187 -27.96 27.86 37.74
CA GLY A 187 -28.66 26.58 37.97
C GLY A 187 -29.42 26.45 39.30
N SER A 188 -30.10 25.29 39.46
CA SER A 188 -30.49 24.56 40.70
C SER A 188 -31.51 25.24 41.66
N THR A 189 -32.36 24.60 42.49
CA THR A 189 -32.52 23.22 43.04
C THR A 189 -33.83 23.15 43.87
N SER A 190 -34.28 21.92 44.25
CA SER A 190 -34.73 21.45 45.61
C SER A 190 -35.96 20.47 45.58
N PRO A 191 -36.36 19.72 46.65
CA PRO A 191 -35.85 18.36 46.97
C PRO A 191 -36.87 17.30 47.55
N ASN A 192 -36.41 16.04 47.70
CA ASN A 192 -36.65 14.98 48.73
C ASN A 192 -38.05 14.39 49.11
N LEU A 193 -38.19 13.04 49.12
CA LEU A 193 -38.67 12.11 50.19
C LEU A 193 -39.16 10.70 49.69
N MET A 194 -39.05 9.67 50.55
CA MET A 194 -38.91 8.20 50.36
C MET A 194 -40.25 7.36 50.48
N PRO A 195 -40.31 6.03 50.84
CA PRO A 195 -39.82 4.73 50.27
C PRO A 195 -40.91 3.57 50.21
N LYS A 196 -40.47 2.31 49.91
CA LYS A 196 -41.08 0.94 50.12
C LYS A 196 -41.49 0.21 48.80
N THR A 197 -41.31 -1.09 48.53
CA THR A 197 -40.95 -2.34 49.25
C THR A 197 -40.57 -3.43 48.22
N MET A 198 -39.74 -4.42 48.58
CA MET A 198 -39.53 -5.67 47.82
C MET A 198 -40.74 -6.63 47.95
N PRO A 199 -40.87 -7.67 47.09
CA PRO A 199 -40.54 -9.03 47.59
C PRO A 199 -39.86 -9.99 46.58
N GLN A 200 -39.39 -11.11 47.16
CA GLN A 200 -38.56 -12.21 46.66
C GLN A 200 -39.19 -13.20 45.65
N ALA A 201 -38.29 -13.72 44.79
CA ALA A 201 -38.05 -15.11 44.32
C ALA A 201 -39.21 -16.05 43.88
N SER A 202 -39.10 -16.58 42.65
CA SER A 202 -39.38 -17.99 42.31
C SER A 202 -38.67 -18.41 41.02
N ILE A 203 -38.19 -19.65 41.00
CA ILE A 203 -37.44 -20.34 39.93
C ILE A 203 -38.42 -21.07 39.00
N GLN A 204 -38.11 -21.10 37.68
CA GLN A 204 -38.49 -22.03 36.58
C GLN A 204 -38.62 -21.17 35.31
N GLN A 205 -38.03 -21.46 34.14
CA GLN A 205 -38.02 -22.71 33.39
C GLN A 205 -36.99 -22.57 32.24
N ALA A 206 -36.19 -23.60 31.98
CA ALA A 206 -35.26 -23.67 30.85
C ALA A 206 -35.99 -24.15 29.58
N GLU A 207 -35.74 -23.50 28.43
CA GLU A 207 -36.04 -24.00 27.08
C GLU A 207 -35.02 -23.43 26.07
N PRO A 208 -34.78 -24.12 24.94
CA PRO A 208 -33.46 -24.62 24.55
C PRO A 208 -32.64 -23.70 23.63
N LEU A 209 -31.34 -24.01 23.51
CA LEU A 209 -30.45 -23.52 22.46
C LEU A 209 -31.10 -23.68 21.08
N GLY A 210 -31.57 -22.57 20.52
CA GLY A 210 -32.00 -22.44 19.13
C GLY A 210 -30.82 -22.03 18.25
N GLU A 211 -30.35 -23.00 17.49
CA GLU A 211 -29.83 -22.91 16.12
C GLU A 211 -28.73 -21.88 15.81
N GLU A 212 -27.57 -22.46 15.57
CA GLU A 212 -26.46 -21.93 14.79
C GLU A 212 -26.89 -21.30 13.46
N ALA A 213 -26.01 -20.43 12.96
CA ALA A 213 -25.98 -19.81 11.64
C ALA A 213 -27.09 -18.76 11.44
N GLU A 214 -26.78 -17.48 11.25
CA GLU A 214 -25.91 -17.02 10.18
C GLU A 214 -24.98 -15.90 10.68
N VAL A 215 -23.74 -16.27 11.03
CA VAL A 215 -22.64 -15.33 10.82
C VAL A 215 -22.60 -15.15 9.31
N LEU A 216 -23.15 -14.03 8.84
CA LEU A 216 -22.99 -13.54 7.47
C LEU A 216 -21.49 -13.46 7.22
N THR A 217 -20.94 -14.57 6.74
CA THR A 217 -19.63 -14.68 6.17
C THR A 217 -19.75 -13.82 4.92
N ASN A 218 -19.34 -12.56 5.05
CA ASN A 218 -19.21 -11.69 3.91
C ASN A 218 -18.02 -12.23 3.13
N VAL A 219 -18.28 -13.24 2.29
CA VAL A 219 -17.33 -13.79 1.35
C VAL A 219 -16.99 -12.64 0.43
N ARG A 220 -15.87 -11.94 0.70
CA ARG A 220 -15.28 -11.00 -0.25
C ARG A 220 -15.22 -11.75 -1.57
N THR A 221 -16.07 -11.34 -2.52
CA THR A 221 -16.13 -11.93 -3.85
C THR A 221 -14.71 -11.96 -4.38
N ARG A 222 -14.20 -13.16 -4.73
CA ARG A 222 -12.88 -13.29 -5.37
C ARG A 222 -12.86 -12.27 -6.49
N ILE A 223 -11.89 -11.36 -6.47
CA ILE A 223 -11.68 -10.40 -7.54
C ILE A 223 -11.42 -11.25 -8.79
N ARG A 224 -12.43 -11.35 -9.64
CA ARG A 224 -12.38 -12.19 -10.83
C ARG A 224 -11.47 -11.49 -11.81
N GLU A 225 -10.43 -12.19 -12.24
CA GLU A 225 -9.58 -11.75 -13.33
C GLU A 225 -10.45 -11.43 -14.55
N LEU A 226 -10.34 -10.21 -15.08
CA LEU A 226 -11.13 -9.80 -16.24
C LEU A 226 -10.46 -10.30 -17.52
N TYR A 227 -9.15 -10.07 -17.65
CA TYR A 227 -8.36 -10.47 -18.81
C TYR A 227 -6.86 -10.46 -18.48
N LYS A 228 -6.06 -11.10 -19.33
CA LYS A 228 -4.61 -11.06 -19.31
C LYS A 228 -4.11 -10.14 -20.41
N LEU A 229 -3.09 -9.35 -20.11
CA LEU A 229 -2.41 -8.52 -21.10
C LEU A 229 -1.02 -9.09 -21.38
N GLU A 230 -0.81 -9.52 -22.62
CA GLU A 230 0.48 -9.99 -23.10
C GLU A 230 1.30 -8.81 -23.62
N ILE A 231 2.54 -8.67 -23.15
CA ILE A 231 3.40 -7.54 -23.44
C ILE A 231 4.63 -8.04 -24.19
N TRP A 232 4.87 -7.46 -25.36
CA TRP A 232 6.03 -7.70 -26.20
C TRP A 232 6.80 -6.40 -26.35
N ALA A 233 8.12 -6.45 -26.29
CA ALA A 233 8.98 -5.32 -26.57
C ALA A 233 10.04 -5.75 -27.57
N ASN A 234 10.25 -4.98 -28.65
CA ASN A 234 11.24 -5.30 -29.68
C ASN A 234 11.14 -6.74 -30.21
N GLY A 235 9.90 -7.26 -30.31
CA GLY A 235 9.63 -8.63 -30.78
C GLY A 235 9.85 -9.75 -29.76
N ILE A 236 10.29 -9.46 -28.53
CA ILE A 236 10.47 -10.44 -27.45
C ILE A 236 9.30 -10.32 -26.46
N ARG A 237 8.66 -11.45 -26.15
CA ARG A 237 7.61 -11.51 -25.12
C ARG A 237 8.22 -11.26 -23.75
N GLN A 238 7.81 -10.19 -23.09
CA GLN A 238 8.32 -9.83 -21.77
C GLN A 238 7.45 -10.40 -20.65
N ASN A 239 6.14 -10.17 -20.70
CA ASN A 239 5.28 -10.46 -19.55
C ASN A 239 3.84 -10.81 -19.97
N LEU A 240 3.12 -11.47 -19.08
CA LEU A 240 1.69 -11.73 -19.15
C LEU A 240 1.06 -11.26 -17.83
N VAL A 241 0.42 -10.10 -17.86
CA VAL A 241 -0.07 -9.43 -16.65
C VAL A 241 -1.57 -9.68 -16.49
N PRO A 242 -2.03 -10.27 -15.37
CA PRO A 242 -3.46 -10.40 -15.08
C PRO A 242 -4.04 -9.03 -14.71
N ILE A 243 -5.16 -8.65 -15.33
CA ILE A 243 -5.82 -7.36 -15.12
C ILE A 243 -7.16 -7.59 -14.42
N PHE A 244 -7.37 -6.84 -13.35
CA PHE A 244 -8.56 -6.91 -12.50
C PHE A 244 -9.43 -5.64 -12.57
N ASN A 245 -8.87 -4.55 -13.12
CA ASN A 245 -9.53 -3.26 -13.20
C ASN A 245 -10.24 -3.09 -14.55
N LYS A 246 -11.36 -2.37 -14.54
CA LYS A 246 -12.12 -2.04 -15.76
C LYS A 246 -11.44 -0.96 -16.61
N GLU A 247 -10.60 -0.15 -15.99
CA GLU A 247 -9.79 0.87 -16.63
C GLU A 247 -8.31 0.56 -16.35
N LEU A 248 -7.50 0.58 -17.40
CA LEU A 248 -6.07 0.33 -17.32
C LEU A 248 -5.31 1.45 -18.05
N THR A 249 -4.57 2.26 -17.30
CA THR A 249 -3.71 3.29 -17.86
C THR A 249 -2.32 2.72 -18.14
N ILE A 250 -1.84 2.93 -19.36
CA ILE A 250 -0.57 2.44 -19.88
C ILE A 250 0.28 3.63 -20.32
N GLY A 251 1.57 3.59 -20.00
CA GLY A 251 2.52 4.59 -20.45
C GLY A 251 3.86 4.47 -19.74
N ARG A 252 4.72 5.47 -19.88
CA ARG A 252 6.04 5.47 -19.22
C ARG A 252 5.94 5.62 -17.69
N GLY A 253 4.87 6.25 -17.21
CA GLY A 253 4.72 6.60 -15.80
C GLY A 253 5.68 7.68 -15.32
N SER A 254 5.32 8.33 -14.23
CA SER A 254 6.18 9.28 -13.50
C SER A 254 5.69 9.45 -12.07
N LYS A 255 6.51 10.03 -11.19
CA LYS A 255 6.11 10.34 -9.82
C LYS A 255 4.83 11.19 -9.74
N SER A 256 4.62 12.10 -10.71
CA SER A 256 3.44 12.98 -10.75
C SER A 256 2.25 12.41 -11.51
N LYS A 257 2.46 11.39 -12.35
CA LYS A 257 1.43 10.70 -13.12
C LYS A 257 1.73 9.20 -13.12
N PRO A 258 1.31 8.46 -12.08
CA PRO A 258 1.44 7.01 -12.06
C PRO A 258 0.55 6.39 -13.14
N VAL A 259 0.94 5.21 -13.60
CA VAL A 259 0.19 4.39 -14.56
C VAL A 259 0.10 2.98 -14.01
N ASP A 260 -0.93 2.25 -14.38
CA ASP A 260 -1.14 0.87 -13.94
C ASP A 260 -0.15 -0.07 -14.62
N LEU A 261 0.15 0.18 -15.91
CA LEU A 261 1.15 -0.56 -16.65
C LEU A 261 2.31 0.35 -17.12
N PRO A 262 3.46 0.31 -16.42
CA PRO A 262 4.63 1.08 -16.81
C PRO A 262 5.40 0.39 -17.95
N LEU A 263 5.51 1.07 -19.09
CA LEU A 263 6.37 0.70 -20.23
C LEU A 263 7.65 1.53 -20.16
N SER A 264 8.75 0.91 -19.70
CA SER A 264 10.03 1.58 -19.49
C SER A 264 11.00 1.39 -20.67
N GLY A 265 12.02 2.23 -20.77
CA GLY A 265 13.09 2.09 -21.77
C GLY A 265 12.89 2.89 -23.06
N ASP A 266 11.67 3.32 -23.37
CA ASP A 266 11.39 4.12 -24.57
C ASP A 266 10.92 5.55 -24.20
N PRO A 267 11.70 6.60 -24.53
CA PRO A 267 11.34 7.98 -24.23
C PRO A 267 10.20 8.51 -25.11
N GLU A 268 9.90 7.86 -26.23
CA GLU A 268 8.78 8.23 -27.12
C GLU A 268 7.42 7.92 -26.50
N ILE A 269 7.39 6.97 -25.56
CA ILE A 269 6.19 6.65 -24.81
C ILE A 269 5.87 7.78 -23.85
N SER A 270 4.67 8.32 -24.03
CA SER A 270 4.13 9.38 -23.18
C SER A 270 3.92 8.88 -21.74
N ARG A 271 3.98 9.79 -20.77
CA ARG A 271 3.79 9.44 -19.34
C ARG A 271 2.47 8.70 -19.10
N ARG A 272 1.40 9.18 -19.72
CA ARG A 272 0.16 8.45 -20.01
C ARG A 272 0.04 8.40 -21.52
N HIS A 273 -0.11 7.21 -22.09
CA HIS A 273 -0.07 7.03 -23.52
C HIS A 273 -1.34 6.35 -24.05
N LEU A 274 -1.77 5.27 -23.40
CA LEU A 274 -2.99 4.56 -23.78
C LEU A 274 -3.82 4.27 -22.54
N VAL A 275 -5.14 4.37 -22.66
CA VAL A 275 -6.07 3.88 -21.65
C VAL A 275 -6.95 2.81 -22.27
N LEU A 276 -6.97 1.62 -21.66
CA LEU A 276 -7.86 0.54 -22.02
C LEU A 276 -9.07 0.54 -21.09
N PHE A 277 -10.26 0.41 -21.67
CA PHE A 277 -11.50 0.24 -20.95
C PHE A 277 -12.08 -1.13 -21.26
N THR A 278 -12.72 -1.74 -20.27
CA THR A 278 -13.56 -2.92 -20.46
C THR A 278 -14.83 -2.82 -19.65
N ASP A 279 -15.91 -3.39 -20.17
CA ASP A 279 -17.17 -3.55 -19.44
C ASP A 279 -17.16 -4.80 -18.53
N GLY A 280 -16.16 -5.67 -18.69
CA GLY A 280 -16.08 -6.98 -18.03
C GLY A 280 -16.95 -8.06 -18.67
N MET A 281 -17.66 -7.74 -19.76
CA MET A 281 -18.49 -8.66 -20.55
C MET A 281 -17.80 -9.07 -21.85
N GLY A 282 -16.54 -8.67 -22.04
CA GLY A 282 -15.72 -9.01 -23.20
C GLY A 282 -15.59 -7.90 -24.24
N ASN A 283 -16.19 -6.73 -24.01
CA ASN A 283 -15.96 -5.57 -24.85
C ASN A 283 -14.79 -4.76 -24.32
N PHE A 284 -13.96 -4.29 -25.25
CA PHE A 284 -12.78 -3.51 -24.95
C PHE A 284 -12.77 -2.24 -25.79
N TRP A 285 -12.25 -1.16 -25.23
CA TRP A 285 -12.02 0.08 -25.94
C TRP A 285 -10.62 0.62 -25.61
N ALA A 286 -9.98 1.22 -26.59
CA ALA A 286 -8.74 1.96 -26.43
C ALA A 286 -8.96 3.45 -26.63
N VAL A 287 -8.27 4.25 -25.83
CA VAL A 287 -8.15 5.70 -26.01
C VAL A 287 -6.67 6.05 -26.01
N ASN A 288 -6.21 6.69 -27.09
CA ASN A 288 -4.87 7.24 -27.15
C ASN A 288 -4.83 8.60 -26.44
N GLU A 289 -4.06 8.71 -25.37
CA GLU A 289 -3.77 9.97 -24.67
C GLU A 289 -2.34 10.46 -24.92
N GLY A 290 -1.56 9.67 -25.65
CA GLY A 290 -0.16 9.94 -25.98
C GLY A 290 -0.01 11.02 -27.03
N LYS A 291 1.17 11.66 -27.02
CA LYS A 291 1.57 12.57 -28.11
C LYS A 291 1.85 11.82 -29.40
N ASN A 292 2.46 10.63 -29.28
CA ASN A 292 2.74 9.75 -30.41
C ASN A 292 1.54 8.83 -30.65
N PRO A 293 1.27 8.45 -31.90
CA PRO A 293 0.14 7.59 -32.23
C PRO A 293 0.34 6.18 -31.65
N ALA A 294 -0.71 5.63 -31.07
CA ALA A 294 -0.83 4.20 -30.83
C ALA A 294 -1.58 3.57 -32.02
N MET A 295 -1.19 2.36 -32.44
CA MET A 295 -1.84 1.67 -33.55
C MET A 295 -2.58 0.43 -33.05
N VAL A 296 -3.64 0.07 -33.74
CA VAL A 296 -4.38 -1.18 -33.55
C VAL A 296 -4.31 -1.91 -34.88
N GLU A 297 -3.58 -3.01 -34.92
CA GLU A 297 -3.18 -3.71 -36.14
C GLU A 297 -2.47 -2.76 -37.11
N ASN A 298 -3.21 -2.19 -38.07
CA ASN A 298 -2.72 -1.26 -39.09
C ASN A 298 -3.42 0.11 -39.05
N TYR A 299 -4.25 0.36 -38.03
CA TYR A 299 -5.05 1.57 -37.89
C TYR A 299 -4.51 2.45 -36.77
N GLU A 300 -4.17 3.71 -37.06
CA GLU A 300 -3.74 4.68 -36.05
C GLU A 300 -4.93 5.15 -35.19
N LEU A 301 -4.76 5.10 -33.88
CA LEU A 301 -5.76 5.55 -32.93
C LEU A 301 -5.78 7.08 -32.83
N PRO A 302 -6.91 7.74 -33.16
CA PRO A 302 -7.08 9.16 -32.93
C PRO A 302 -6.98 9.49 -31.44
N ILE A 303 -6.31 10.60 -31.14
CA ILE A 303 -6.09 11.05 -29.76
C ILE A 303 -7.43 11.45 -29.13
N GLY A 304 -7.70 10.93 -27.93
CA GLY A 304 -8.89 11.24 -27.13
C GLY A 304 -10.18 10.55 -27.57
N GLN A 305 -10.17 9.79 -28.68
CA GLN A 305 -11.34 9.06 -29.15
C GLN A 305 -11.32 7.61 -28.66
N ARG A 306 -12.51 7.09 -28.30
CA ARG A 306 -12.70 5.69 -27.95
C ARG A 306 -12.86 4.85 -29.21
N VAL A 307 -11.97 3.89 -29.39
CA VAL A 307 -12.01 2.92 -30.49
C VAL A 307 -12.26 1.52 -29.92
N PRO A 308 -13.27 0.78 -30.42
CA PRO A 308 -13.51 -0.59 -29.96
C PRO A 308 -12.36 -1.51 -30.35
N LEU A 309 -12.03 -2.44 -29.46
CA LEU A 309 -10.98 -3.43 -29.63
C LEU A 309 -11.56 -4.84 -29.53
N GLN A 310 -11.05 -5.74 -30.37
CA GLN A 310 -11.32 -7.16 -30.26
C GLN A 310 -10.24 -7.84 -29.40
N PRO A 311 -10.59 -8.84 -28.58
CA PRO A 311 -9.59 -9.68 -27.93
C PRO A 311 -8.63 -10.31 -28.93
N GLY A 312 -7.35 -10.35 -28.61
CA GLY A 312 -6.29 -10.89 -29.47
C GLY A 312 -5.70 -9.90 -30.49
N THR A 313 -6.38 -8.79 -30.75
CA THR A 313 -5.87 -7.70 -31.60
C THR A 313 -4.57 -7.13 -31.04
N SER A 314 -3.61 -6.85 -31.94
CA SER A 314 -2.31 -6.29 -31.57
C SER A 314 -2.40 -4.77 -31.47
N ILE A 315 -2.06 -4.23 -30.31
CA ILE A 315 -2.02 -2.80 -30.04
C ILE A 315 -0.55 -2.40 -29.98
N ILE A 316 -0.10 -1.58 -30.92
CA ILE A 316 1.29 -1.15 -31.05
C ILE A 316 1.42 0.21 -30.40
N ILE A 317 2.39 0.33 -29.49
CA ILE A 317 2.74 1.56 -28.79
C ILE A 317 4.26 1.75 -28.92
N CYS A 318 4.70 2.57 -29.87
CA CYS A 318 6.12 2.79 -30.14
C CYS A 318 6.85 1.44 -30.30
N SER A 319 7.85 1.14 -29.45
CA SER A 319 8.60 -0.13 -29.45
C SER A 319 7.87 -1.35 -28.84
N TYR A 320 6.65 -1.19 -28.33
CA TYR A 320 5.88 -2.22 -27.63
C TYR A 320 4.68 -2.71 -28.44
N VAL A 321 4.36 -4.00 -28.28
CA VAL A 321 3.13 -4.60 -28.79
C VAL A 321 2.38 -5.25 -27.62
N LEU A 322 1.11 -4.89 -27.47
CA LEU A 322 0.22 -5.39 -26.45
C LEU A 322 -0.88 -6.25 -27.07
N ARG A 323 -1.26 -7.34 -26.40
CA ARG A 323 -2.38 -8.19 -26.84
C ARG A 323 -3.27 -8.54 -25.66
N ILE A 324 -4.57 -8.37 -25.85
CA ILE A 324 -5.58 -8.77 -24.86
C ILE A 324 -5.82 -10.27 -25.02
N LYS A 325 -5.68 -11.02 -23.93
CA LYS A 325 -6.02 -12.43 -23.84
C LYS A 325 -7.16 -12.59 -22.85
N THR A 326 -8.31 -13.03 -23.32
CA THR A 326 -9.42 -13.40 -22.44
C THR A 326 -9.07 -14.68 -21.68
N SER A 327 -9.46 -14.74 -20.41
CA SER A 327 -9.42 -15.96 -19.60
C SER A 327 -10.45 -16.98 -20.09
#